data_AF-A0A2R6WHK6-F1
#
_entry.id   AF-A0A2R6WHK6-F1
#
_cell.length_a   1.000
_cell.length_b   1.000
_cell.length_c   1.000
_cell.angle_alpha   90.00
_cell.angle_beta   90.00
_cell.angle_gamma   90.00
#
_symmetry.space_group_name_H-M   'P 1'
#
loop_
_entity.id
_entity.type
_entity.pdbx_description
1 polymer ?
#
loop_
_entity_poly.entity_id
_entity_poly.type
_entity_poly.pdbx_seq_one_letter_code
_entity_poly.pdbx_strand_id
1 'polypeptide(L)' 'MRHVVQNLESRSCNVRIARKAKGSTVQVLLQLLEMRLDNIIFRLGVGPTIPVAREIINHRHIVININTFDIPSYDCKPED' A
#
# COMPACT_ATOMS: atom_id res chain seq x y z
N MET A 1 -12.53 -21.55 -1.48
CA MET A 1 -12.39 -20.09 -1.71
C MET A 1 -11.37 -19.51 -0.74
N ARG A 2 -10.09 -19.79 -0.96
CA ARG A 2 -8.94 -19.22 -0.23
C ARG A 2 -7.93 -18.75 -1.29
N HIS A 3 -8.24 -17.65 -1.97
CA HIS A 3 -7.38 -17.10 -3.03
C HIS A 3 -7.32 -15.56 -2.96
N VAL A 4 -7.20 -15.01 -1.75
CA VAL A 4 -6.76 -13.61 -1.56
C VAL A 4 -5.75 -13.54 -0.42
N VAL A 5 -4.90 -14.56 -0.32
CA VAL A 5 -3.64 -14.45 0.43
C VAL A 5 -2.53 -14.58 -0.59
N GLN A 6 -2.36 -13.55 -1.39
CA GLN A 6 -1.04 -13.26 -1.93
C GLN A 6 -0.55 -12.02 -1.19
N ASN A 7 0.60 -12.17 -0.52
CA ASN A 7 1.32 -11.19 0.30
C ASN A 7 0.98 -11.05 1.80
N LEU A 8 0.81 -12.16 2.51
CA LEU A 8 1.23 -12.19 3.93
C LEU A 8 2.74 -12.49 4.11
N GLU A 9 3.45 -12.83 3.03
CA GLU A 9 4.90 -12.98 3.04
C GLU A 9 5.57 -11.83 2.31
N SER A 10 5.81 -10.72 3.02
CA SER A 10 7.09 -10.03 2.98
C SER A 10 6.98 -8.77 3.82
N ARG A 11 7.84 -8.67 4.82
CA ARG A 11 8.46 -7.37 5.11
C ARG A 11 9.18 -6.93 3.83
N SER A 12 8.43 -6.39 2.87
CA SER A 12 8.94 -6.04 1.55
C SER A 12 9.91 -4.90 1.75
N CYS A 13 11.19 -5.25 1.63
CA CYS A 13 12.25 -4.30 1.41
C CYS A 13 12.00 -3.69 0.03
N ASN A 14 11.28 -2.56 -0.03
CA ASN A 14 11.01 -1.82 -1.29
C ASN A 14 12.30 -1.53 -2.05
N VAL A 15 13.40 -1.31 -1.31
CA VAL A 15 14.75 -1.16 -1.85
C VAL A 15 15.19 -2.39 -2.65
N ARG A 16 14.90 -3.61 -2.19
CA ARG A 16 15.28 -4.86 -2.88
C ARG A 16 14.42 -5.10 -4.12
N ILE A 17 13.16 -4.65 -4.11
CA ILE A 17 12.27 -4.71 -5.27
C ILE A 17 12.71 -3.67 -6.32
N ALA A 18 12.93 -2.42 -5.89
CA ALA A 18 13.40 -1.34 -6.75
C ALA A 18 14.76 -1.61 -7.39
N ARG A 19 15.69 -2.27 -6.68
CA ARG A 19 16.99 -2.69 -7.23
C ARG A 19 16.89 -3.77 -8.31
N LYS A 20 15.83 -4.58 -8.29
CA LYS A 20 15.58 -5.64 -9.29
C LYS A 20 14.79 -5.14 -10.50
N ALA A 21 14.13 -3.99 -10.39
CA ALA A 21 13.35 -3.42 -11.47
C ALA A 21 14.26 -2.84 -12.57
N LYS A 22 13.80 -2.94 -13.83
CA LYS A 22 14.47 -2.30 -14.96
C LYS A 22 14.17 -0.80 -14.93
N GLY A 23 15.20 0.03 -14.79
CA GLY A 23 15.09 1.49 -14.80
C GLY A 23 15.84 2.18 -13.66
N SER A 24 15.56 3.47 -13.43
CA SER A 24 16.14 4.22 -12.31
C SER A 24 15.59 3.70 -10.98
N THR A 25 16.47 3.11 -10.16
CA THR A 25 16.11 2.56 -8.83
C THR A 25 15.40 3.59 -7.95
N VAL A 26 15.79 4.87 -8.04
CA VAL A 26 15.18 5.96 -7.25
C VAL A 26 13.73 6.17 -7.66
N GLN A 27 13.46 6.22 -8.96
CA GLN A 27 12.12 6.47 -9.48
C GLN A 27 11.16 5.32 -9.15
N VAL A 28 11.64 4.08 -9.28
CA VAL A 28 10.86 2.90 -8.88
C VAL A 28 10.62 2.86 -7.38
N LEU A 29 11.64 3.19 -6.57
CA LEU A 29 11.49 3.23 -5.11
C LEU A 29 10.46 4.28 -4.68
N LEU A 30 10.51 5.47 -5.29
CA LEU A 30 9.55 6.53 -5.01
C LEU A 30 8.13 6.09 -5.39
N GLN A 31 7.97 5.52 -6.58
CA GLN A 31 6.68 4.98 -7.03
C GLN A 31 6.12 3.94 -6.06
N LEU A 32 6.95 2.99 -5.60
CA LEU A 32 6.53 1.98 -4.62
C LEU A 32 6.14 2.59 -3.27
N LEU A 33 6.78 3.68 -2.84
CA LEU A 33 6.41 4.38 -1.61
C LEU A 33 5.11 5.17 -1.77
N GLU A 34 4.87 5.75 -2.96
CA GLU A 34 3.65 6.50 -3.25
C GLU A 34 2.41 5.61 -3.37
N MET A 35 2.56 4.37 -3.85
CA MET A 35 1.49 3.40 -4.05
C MET A 35 1.01 2.70 -2.76
N ARG A 36 1.63 2.97 -1.61
CA ARG A 36 1.19 2.41 -0.33
C ARG A 36 -0.15 2.97 0.10
N LEU A 37 -1.05 2.09 0.55
CA LEU A 37 -2.39 2.45 1.00
C LEU A 37 -2.38 3.55 2.07
N ASP A 38 -1.50 3.45 3.07
CA ASP A 38 -1.36 4.48 4.11
C ASP A 38 -1.02 5.87 3.57
N ASN A 39 -0.18 5.94 2.53
CA ASN A 39 0.21 7.19 1.89
C ASN A 39 -0.88 7.72 0.96
N ILE A 40 -1.59 6.84 0.25
CA ILE A 40 -2.73 7.21 -0.59
C ILE A 40 -3.82 7.87 0.26
N ILE A 41 -4.20 7.26 1.39
CA ILE A 41 -5.26 7.77 2.27
C ILE A 41 -4.89 9.12 2.88
N PHE A 42 -3.62 9.29 3.26
CA PHE A 42 -3.10 10.57 3.73
C PHE A 42 -3.17 11.64 2.64
N ARG A 43 -2.76 11.30 1.40
CA ARG A 43 -2.85 12.23 0.25
C ARG A 43 -4.28 12.56 -0.16
N LEU A 44 -5.22 11.63 0.05
CA LEU A 44 -6.65 11.85 -0.17
C LEU A 44 -7.31 12.72 0.93
N GLY A 45 -6.59 13.01 2.02
CA GLY A 45 -7.09 13.86 3.11
C GLY A 45 -8.11 13.16 4.04
N VAL A 46 -8.27 11.84 3.94
CA VAL A 46 -9.17 11.06 4.79
C VAL A 46 -8.68 11.02 6.25
N GLY A 47 -7.36 11.01 6.44
CA GLY A 47 -6.72 11.13 7.74
C GLY A 47 -5.86 12.40 7.79
N PRO A 48 -5.97 13.23 8.84
CA PRO A 48 -5.14 14.43 8.99
C PRO A 48 -3.66 14.10 9.23
N THR A 49 -3.35 12.87 9.63
CA THR A 49 -2.00 12.39 9.88
C THR A 49 -1.86 10.92 9.45
N ILE A 50 -0.63 10.49 9.15
CA ILE A 50 -0.30 9.10 8.81
C ILE A 50 -0.77 8.07 9.86
N PRO A 51 -0.57 8.26 11.19
CA PRO A 51 -1.08 7.29 12.17
C PRO A 51 -2.60 7.17 12.17
N VAL A 52 -3.33 8.28 11.97
CA VAL A 52 -4.80 8.25 11.88
C VAL A 52 -5.24 7.50 10.61
N ALA A 53 -4.59 7.73 9.47
CA ALA A 53 -4.85 6.97 8.25
C ALA A 53 -4.67 5.45 8.48
N ARG A 54 -3.62 5.06 9.21
CA ARG A 54 -3.39 3.65 9.58
C ARG A 54 -4.46 3.08 10.50
N GLU A 55 -4.96 3.87 11.44
CA GLU A 55 -6.04 3.45 12.33
C GLU A 55 -7.34 3.20 11.55
N ILE A 56 -7.70 4.11 10.64
CA ILE A 56 -8.85 3.96 9.75
C ILE A 56 -8.76 2.67 8.91
N ILE A 57 -7.57 2.33 8.41
CA ILE A 57 -7.33 1.07 7.68
C ILE A 57 -7.49 -0.15 8.60
N ASN A 58 -6.84 -0.14 9.77
CA ASN A 58 -6.92 -1.24 10.73
C ASN A 58 -8.35 -1.52 11.19
N HIS A 59 -9.19 -0.49 11.28
CA HIS A 59 -10.61 -0.61 11.61
C HIS A 59 -11.50 -1.03 10.42
N ARG A 60 -10.93 -1.32 9.24
CA ARG A 60 -11.66 -1.71 8.02
C ARG A 60 -12.69 -0.67 7.56
N HIS A 61 -12.40 0.62 7.79
CA HIS A 61 -13.27 1.70 7.34
C HIS A 61 -13.10 2.02 5.84
N ILE A 62 -12.18 1.34 5.14
CA ILE A 62 -11.85 1.59 3.74
C ILE A 62 -12.12 0.34 2.91
N VAL A 63 -12.83 0.55 1.81
CA VAL A 63 -13.17 -0.46 0.80
C VAL A 63 -12.50 -0.05 -0.50
N ILE A 64 -11.70 -0.95 -1.07
CA ILE A 64 -11.00 -0.78 -2.35
C ILE A 64 -11.51 -1.89 -3.26
N ASN A 65 -11.99 -1.54 -4.45
CA ASN A 65 -12.50 -2.50 -5.45
C ASN A 65 -13.40 -3.61 -4.83
N ILE A 66 -14.37 -3.21 -4.00
CA ILE A 66 -15.37 -4.09 -3.34
C ILE A 66 -14.82 -4.94 -2.17
N ASN A 67 -13.50 -4.92 -1.92
CA ASN A 67 -12.85 -5.63 -0.83
C ASN A 67 -12.45 -4.69 0.33
N THR A 68 -12.63 -5.16 1.57
CA THR A 68 -12.11 -4.46 2.76
C THR A 68 -10.67 -4.86 3.02
N PHE A 69 -9.81 -3.87 3.24
CA PHE A 69 -8.40 -4.07 3.55
C PHE A 69 -8.11 -3.60 4.98
N ASP A 70 -7.44 -4.43 5.78
CA ASP A 70 -6.96 -4.09 7.13
C ASP A 70 -5.43 -3.88 7.19
N ILE A 71 -4.73 -4.01 6.07
CA ILE A 71 -3.26 -3.93 6.01
C ILE A 71 -2.85 -2.56 5.49
N PRO A 72 -2.26 -1.67 6.30
CA PRO A 72 -1.82 -0.34 5.86
C PRO A 72 -0.66 -0.38 4.86
N SER A 73 0.17 -1.42 4.92
CA SER A 73 1.31 -1.62 4.00
C SER A 73 0.94 -2.28 2.69
N TYR A 74 -0.35 -2.30 2.35
CA TYR A 74 -0.81 -2.78 1.06
C TYR A 74 -0.32 -1.85 -0.06
N ASP A 75 0.32 -2.42 -1.08
CA ASP A 75 0.70 -1.69 -2.29
C ASP A 75 -0.48 -1.76 -3.27
N CYS A 76 -1.18 -0.64 -3.47
CA CYS A 76 -2.29 -0.53 -4.40
C CYS A 76 -1.78 -0.58 -5.84
N LYS A 77 -2.45 -1.30 -6.74
CA LYS A 77 -2.11 -1.29 -8.17
C LYS A 77 -2.85 -0.15 -8.87
N PRO A 78 -2.34 0.34 -10.01
CA PRO A 78 -3.17 1.15 -10.89
C PRO A 78 -4.44 0.35 -11.22
N GLU A 79 -5.61 1.02 -11.15
CA GLU A 79 -6.96 0.47 -11.38
C GLU A 79 -7.63 -0.25 -10.19
N ASP A 80 -7.01 -0.26 -9.01
CA ASP A 80 -7.65 -0.63 -7.73
C ASP A 80 -8.52 0.50 -7.12
#